data_AF-A0AAV2IUV9-F1
#
_entry.id   AF-A0AAV2IUV9-F1
#
_cell.length_a   1.000
_cell.length_b   1.000
_cell.length_c   1.000
_cell.angle_alpha   90.00
_cell.angle_beta   90.00
_cell.angle_gamma   90.00
#
_symmetry.space_group_name_H-M   'P 1'
#
loop_
_entity.id
_entity.type
_entity.pdbx_description
1 polymer ?
#
loop_
_entity_poly.entity_id
_entity_poly.type
_entity_poly.pdbx_seq_one_letter_code
_entity_poly.pdbx_strand_id
1 'polypeptide(L)'
;MGASRRTFLSQLGRKNGFQIEDNFSAGVTHVISENNSGDEVRMWLDLQPKGQTKATVKLLDISWFTESMRAGRPVEILDKHELQVVLPDKEQFLMPSYACQRLTPLESHNNKFTEALSLLAENAELNNEEGRAVAFRRAAAVLKALPVMVTSATQLRGLPCLGEHSQRVIKDIIENGVSNEVESTMHSERFKALKLLTGIFGVGAKTADRWFKEGIQSLTQLVHSGHELNPAQQAGLEHYHDLNQPVTKAEAEAIGDIVRRVVLDVLPGSEMTLTGGFRRGKMTGHDVDFLITHPDEGKETGLISKVVSLLTAQGLLLYQKTTRNSYMENKGRLAQPSSTMDRFERCFCIFKLEIKEMRPDKDWRAVRVDLVVAPISQYAFAVLGWTGSKLFERELRRWASQVKSMSLSSHALFDIKQCKYLRTTSEEEIFSHLGLEFIPPTERNA
;
A
#
# COMPACT_ATOMS: atom_id res chain seq x y z
N MET A 1 4.65 -40.10 -21.49
CA MET A 1 4.23 -41.48 -21.84
C MET A 1 5.31 -42.53 -21.50
N GLY A 2 4.93 -43.71 -20.98
CA GLY A 2 5.87 -44.82 -20.69
C GLY A 2 6.35 -45.59 -21.94
N ALA A 3 7.53 -46.21 -21.88
CA ALA A 3 8.19 -46.84 -23.03
C ALA A 3 7.36 -47.92 -23.74
N SER A 4 6.74 -48.84 -23.00
CA SER A 4 5.90 -49.92 -23.57
C SER A 4 4.67 -49.37 -24.31
N ARG A 5 4.06 -48.33 -23.75
CA ARG A 5 2.89 -47.65 -24.33
C ARG A 5 3.25 -46.93 -25.62
N ARG A 6 4.40 -46.24 -25.64
CA ARG A 6 4.94 -45.57 -26.84
C ARG A 6 5.19 -46.57 -27.96
N THR A 7 5.88 -47.67 -27.68
CA THR A 7 6.17 -48.70 -28.70
C THR A 7 4.89 -49.28 -29.32
N PHE A 8 3.90 -49.58 -28.48
CA PHE A 8 2.60 -50.07 -28.96
C PHE A 8 1.91 -49.07 -29.90
N LEU A 9 1.83 -47.80 -29.50
CA LEU A 9 1.18 -46.75 -30.31
C LEU A 9 1.93 -46.49 -31.63
N SER A 10 3.27 -46.47 -31.60
CA SER A 10 4.08 -46.30 -32.81
C SER A 10 3.87 -47.44 -33.81
N GLN A 11 3.86 -48.70 -33.35
CA GLN A 11 3.58 -49.86 -34.21
C GLN A 11 2.16 -49.81 -34.77
N LEU A 12 1.18 -49.46 -33.93
CA LEU A 12 -0.21 -49.36 -34.33
C LEU A 12 -0.41 -48.26 -35.39
N GLY A 13 0.18 -47.08 -35.21
CA GLY A 13 0.11 -46.00 -36.17
C GLY A 13 0.77 -46.34 -37.51
N ARG A 14 1.97 -46.94 -37.49
CA ARG A 14 2.66 -47.42 -38.71
C ARG A 14 1.82 -48.44 -39.48
N LYS A 15 1.18 -49.38 -38.78
CA LYS A 15 0.27 -50.37 -39.39
C LYS A 15 -0.94 -49.70 -40.07
N ASN A 16 -1.36 -48.53 -39.59
CA ASN A 16 -2.47 -47.75 -40.13
C ASN A 16 -2.00 -46.64 -41.09
N GLY A 17 -0.77 -46.71 -41.60
CA GLY A 17 -0.27 -45.82 -42.64
C GLY A 17 0.28 -44.48 -42.15
N PHE A 18 0.40 -44.26 -40.83
CA PHE A 18 1.01 -43.05 -40.29
C PHE A 18 2.54 -43.15 -40.31
N GLN A 19 3.20 -42.08 -40.72
CA GLN A 19 4.65 -41.93 -40.62
C GLN A 19 5.01 -41.52 -39.19
N ILE A 20 5.55 -42.47 -38.42
CA ILE A 20 5.95 -42.24 -37.03
C ILE A 20 7.45 -42.50 -36.90
N GLU A 21 8.19 -41.48 -36.49
CA GLU A 21 9.62 -41.54 -36.22
C GLU A 21 9.90 -42.06 -34.80
N ASP A 22 10.93 -42.89 -34.65
CA ASP A 22 11.36 -43.37 -33.32
C ASP A 22 12.19 -42.32 -32.57
N ASN A 23 12.85 -41.43 -33.30
CA ASN A 23 13.68 -40.35 -32.77
C ASN A 23 13.21 -39.00 -33.31
N PHE A 24 13.38 -37.96 -32.51
CA PHE A 24 13.08 -36.60 -32.96
C PHE A 24 14.06 -36.19 -34.08
N SER A 25 13.54 -35.59 -35.15
CA SER A 25 14.32 -35.17 -36.31
C SER A 25 13.67 -33.96 -36.98
N ALA A 26 14.40 -33.31 -37.89
CA ALA A 26 13.90 -32.15 -38.63
C ALA A 26 12.68 -32.45 -39.54
N GLY A 27 12.36 -33.72 -39.77
CA GLY A 27 11.17 -34.15 -40.51
C GLY A 27 9.90 -34.28 -39.67
N VAL A 28 10.00 -34.15 -38.34
CA VAL A 28 8.86 -34.29 -37.43
C VAL A 28 7.98 -33.04 -37.48
N THR A 29 6.71 -33.22 -37.84
CA THR A 29 5.71 -32.14 -37.93
C THR A 29 4.81 -32.03 -36.70
N HIS A 30 4.60 -33.14 -36.00
CA HIS A 30 3.72 -33.24 -34.82
C HIS A 30 4.41 -34.01 -33.71
N VAL A 31 4.30 -33.53 -32.48
CA VAL A 31 4.67 -34.25 -31.27
C VAL A 31 3.41 -34.51 -30.47
N ILE A 32 3.11 -35.78 -30.28
CA ILE A 32 1.92 -36.24 -29.55
C ILE A 32 2.36 -36.69 -28.17
N SER A 33 1.64 -36.25 -27.13
CA SER A 33 1.88 -36.69 -25.76
C SER A 33 0.61 -37.20 -25.08
N GLU A 34 0.78 -38.10 -24.11
CA GLU A 34 -0.27 -38.66 -23.27
C GLU A 34 0.10 -38.38 -21.82
N ASN A 35 -0.78 -37.67 -21.11
CA ASN A 35 -0.61 -37.23 -19.72
C ASN A 35 0.60 -36.31 -19.47
N ASN A 36 0.88 -35.39 -20.40
CA ASN A 36 1.90 -34.36 -20.23
C ASN A 36 1.33 -32.98 -20.55
N SER A 37 1.82 -31.94 -19.86
CA SER A 37 1.45 -30.55 -20.17
C SER A 37 2.21 -30.05 -21.41
N GLY A 38 1.72 -28.97 -22.04
CA GLY A 38 2.44 -28.32 -23.14
C GLY A 38 3.84 -27.85 -22.73
N ASP A 39 3.98 -27.36 -21.49
CA ASP A 39 5.26 -26.89 -20.94
C ASP A 39 6.28 -28.02 -20.76
N GLU A 40 5.84 -29.21 -20.31
CA GLU A 40 6.71 -30.38 -20.18
C GLU A 40 7.25 -30.84 -21.54
N VAL A 41 6.39 -30.86 -22.55
CA VAL A 41 6.77 -31.26 -23.92
C VAL A 41 7.68 -30.19 -24.55
N ARG A 42 7.43 -28.90 -24.27
CA ARG A 42 8.27 -27.79 -24.69
C ARG A 42 9.68 -27.88 -24.11
N MET A 43 9.79 -28.12 -22.81
CA MET A 43 11.08 -28.28 -22.14
C MET A 43 11.86 -29.47 -22.69
N TRP A 44 11.18 -30.57 -23.01
CA TRP A 44 11.81 -31.72 -23.68
C TRP A 44 12.32 -31.38 -25.09
N LEU A 45 11.59 -30.54 -25.85
CA LEU A 45 12.04 -30.06 -27.16
C LEU A 45 13.27 -29.15 -27.06
N ASP A 46 13.32 -28.28 -26.07
CA ASP A 46 14.44 -27.35 -25.87
C ASP A 46 15.75 -28.07 -25.49
N LEU A 47 15.65 -29.29 -24.95
CA LEU A 47 16.78 -30.17 -24.64
C LEU A 47 17.32 -30.95 -25.86
N GLN A 48 16.64 -30.88 -27.02
CA GLN A 48 17.12 -31.57 -28.23
C GLN A 48 18.31 -30.83 -28.87
N PRO A 49 19.24 -31.53 -29.55
CA PRO A 49 20.43 -30.92 -30.13
C PRO A 49 20.10 -29.77 -31.10
N LYS A 50 20.73 -28.60 -30.89
CA LYS A 50 20.59 -27.40 -31.74
C LYS A 50 20.99 -27.74 -33.18
N GLY A 51 19.99 -27.85 -34.06
CA GLY A 51 20.14 -28.28 -35.45
C GLY A 51 18.99 -29.17 -35.95
N GLN A 52 18.21 -29.78 -35.05
CA GLN A 52 17.02 -30.59 -35.38
C GLN A 52 15.69 -29.82 -35.29
N THR A 53 15.70 -28.62 -34.72
CA THR A 53 14.51 -27.78 -34.51
C THR A 53 14.35 -26.76 -35.64
N LYS A 54 13.56 -27.10 -36.66
CA LYS A 54 12.95 -26.09 -37.55
C LYS A 54 11.67 -25.54 -36.92
N ALA A 55 11.28 -24.33 -37.32
CA ALA A 55 10.10 -23.64 -36.82
C ALA A 55 8.81 -24.48 -37.02
N THR A 56 7.93 -24.43 -36.01
CA THR A 56 6.54 -24.91 -35.97
C THR A 56 6.30 -26.43 -35.98
N VAL A 57 6.79 -27.14 -34.96
CA VAL A 57 6.25 -28.46 -34.57
C VAL A 57 4.96 -28.25 -33.78
N LYS A 58 3.89 -28.96 -34.14
CA LYS A 58 2.60 -28.92 -33.42
C LYS A 58 2.64 -29.84 -32.20
N LEU A 59 2.26 -29.31 -31.03
CA LEU A 59 2.19 -30.07 -29.77
C LEU A 59 0.75 -30.51 -29.51
N LEU A 60 0.52 -31.81 -29.53
CA LEU A 60 -0.83 -32.38 -29.50
C LEU A 60 -1.02 -33.36 -28.35
N ASP A 61 -2.23 -33.38 -27.82
CA ASP A 61 -2.69 -34.42 -26.90
C ASP A 61 -2.98 -35.73 -27.66
N ILE A 62 -2.94 -36.86 -26.95
CA ILE A 62 -3.21 -38.20 -27.48
C ILE A 62 -4.61 -38.33 -28.11
N SER A 63 -5.55 -37.48 -27.72
CA SER A 63 -6.88 -37.37 -28.33
C SER A 63 -6.80 -37.18 -29.84
N TRP A 64 -5.91 -36.32 -30.34
CA TRP A 64 -5.75 -36.11 -31.79
C TRP A 64 -5.29 -37.36 -32.52
N PHE A 65 -4.35 -38.10 -31.94
CA PHE A 65 -3.89 -39.37 -32.51
C PHE A 65 -5.00 -40.40 -32.52
N THR A 66 -5.78 -40.48 -31.44
CA THR A 66 -6.91 -41.41 -31.32
C THR A 66 -8.00 -41.10 -32.34
N GLU A 67 -8.32 -39.83 -32.56
CA GLU A 67 -9.30 -39.40 -33.56
C GLU A 67 -8.78 -39.63 -34.99
N SER A 68 -7.50 -39.36 -35.26
CA SER A 68 -6.86 -39.62 -36.55
C SER A 68 -6.85 -41.12 -36.90
N MET A 69 -6.56 -41.97 -35.92
CA MET A 69 -6.57 -43.42 -36.09
C MET A 69 -7.97 -43.95 -36.40
N ARG A 70 -9.02 -43.39 -35.78
CA ARG A 70 -10.42 -43.74 -36.11
C ARG A 70 -10.82 -43.31 -37.51
N ALA A 71 -10.32 -42.16 -37.97
CA ALA A 71 -10.59 -41.63 -39.30
C ALA A 71 -9.75 -42.29 -40.41
N GLY A 72 -8.72 -43.07 -40.06
CA GLY A 72 -7.76 -43.66 -41.00
C GLY A 72 -6.87 -42.63 -41.70
N ARG A 73 -6.86 -41.37 -41.22
CA ARG A 73 -6.05 -40.27 -41.75
C ARG A 73 -5.88 -39.18 -40.69
N PRO A 74 -4.83 -38.34 -40.76
CA PRO A 74 -4.71 -37.16 -39.91
C PRO A 74 -5.97 -36.28 -40.00
N VAL A 75 -6.62 -36.02 -38.86
CA VAL A 75 -7.77 -35.11 -38.78
C VAL A 75 -7.31 -33.66 -38.60
N GLU A 76 -8.20 -32.71 -38.88
CA GLU A 76 -7.95 -31.30 -38.62
C GLU A 76 -7.63 -31.05 -37.13
N ILE A 77 -6.62 -30.22 -36.88
CA ILE A 77 -6.23 -29.85 -35.53
C ILE A 77 -7.23 -28.81 -35.01
N LEU A 78 -7.83 -29.09 -33.86
CA LEU A 78 -8.80 -28.22 -33.18
C LEU A 78 -8.20 -27.79 -31.84
N ASP A 79 -8.73 -26.74 -31.23
CA ASP A 79 -8.21 -26.22 -29.95
C ASP A 79 -8.17 -27.30 -28.84
N LYS A 80 -9.13 -28.24 -28.85
CA LYS A 80 -9.16 -29.40 -27.92
C LYS A 80 -7.98 -30.38 -28.10
N HIS A 81 -7.32 -30.36 -29.25
CA HIS A 81 -6.21 -31.23 -29.61
C HIS A 81 -4.85 -30.63 -29.22
N GLU A 82 -4.74 -29.30 -29.14
CA GLU A 82 -3.47 -28.63 -28.91
C GLU A 82 -3.11 -28.61 -27.41
N LEU A 83 -1.87 -28.98 -27.09
CA LEU A 83 -1.34 -28.80 -25.75
C LEU A 83 -1.06 -27.32 -25.52
N GLN A 84 -1.72 -26.74 -24.53
CA GLN A 84 -1.53 -25.34 -24.13
C GLN A 84 -0.10 -25.16 -23.59
N VAL A 85 0.71 -24.34 -24.28
CA VAL A 85 2.04 -23.93 -23.83
C VAL A 85 1.94 -22.51 -23.29
N VAL A 86 2.32 -22.31 -22.04
CA VAL A 86 2.52 -20.97 -21.52
C VAL A 86 3.88 -20.50 -22.00
N LEU A 87 3.92 -19.70 -23.08
CA LEU A 87 5.13 -18.97 -23.41
C LEU A 87 5.51 -18.14 -22.17
N PRO A 88 6.76 -18.16 -21.69
CA PRO A 88 7.19 -17.22 -20.68
C PRO A 88 7.07 -15.83 -21.31
N ASP A 89 6.08 -15.07 -20.84
CA ASP A 89 5.95 -13.66 -21.19
C ASP A 89 7.31 -13.00 -20.95
N LYS A 90 7.83 -12.36 -22.00
CA LYS A 90 9.01 -11.50 -21.89
C LYS A 90 8.71 -10.45 -20.82
N GLU A 91 9.55 -10.44 -19.79
CA GLU A 91 9.52 -9.55 -18.62
C GLU A 91 8.36 -9.80 -17.63
N GLN A 92 8.41 -10.94 -16.94
CA GLN A 92 7.80 -10.98 -15.60
C GLN A 92 8.60 -10.04 -14.70
N PHE A 93 8.02 -8.87 -14.39
CA PHE A 93 8.57 -7.96 -13.39
C PHE A 93 8.75 -8.73 -12.07
N LEU A 94 10.00 -8.85 -11.61
CA LEU A 94 10.29 -9.34 -10.26
C LEU A 94 9.86 -8.27 -9.26
N MET A 95 8.56 -8.21 -8.98
CA MET A 95 7.96 -7.26 -8.06
C MET A 95 8.11 -7.76 -6.61
N PRO A 96 8.85 -7.05 -5.73
CA PRO A 96 8.99 -7.46 -4.34
C PRO A 96 7.67 -7.39 -3.57
N SER A 97 7.47 -8.32 -2.63
CA SER A 97 6.24 -8.37 -1.80
C SER A 97 6.12 -7.23 -0.79
N TYR A 98 7.23 -6.71 -0.26
CA TYR A 98 7.24 -5.67 0.75
C TYR A 98 7.33 -4.27 0.11
N ALA A 99 6.49 -3.33 0.57
CA ALA A 99 6.51 -1.96 0.04
C ALA A 99 7.85 -1.24 0.31
N CYS A 100 8.55 -1.60 1.40
CA CYS A 100 9.88 -1.08 1.71
C CYS A 100 11.00 -1.57 0.78
N GLN A 101 10.67 -2.35 -0.25
CA GLN A 101 11.58 -2.79 -1.31
C GLN A 101 11.16 -2.26 -2.69
N ARG A 102 10.18 -1.34 -2.74
CA ARG A 102 9.63 -0.80 -3.98
C ARG A 102 9.71 0.70 -3.98
N LEU A 103 10.17 1.26 -5.10
CA LEU A 103 9.97 2.67 -5.39
C LEU A 103 8.50 2.85 -5.77
N THR A 104 7.76 3.60 -4.96
CA THR A 104 6.34 3.88 -5.19
C THR A 104 6.14 5.38 -5.35
N PRO A 105 6.05 5.88 -6.60
CA PRO A 105 5.95 7.31 -6.85
C PRO A 105 4.61 7.88 -6.40
N LEU A 106 4.50 9.21 -6.42
CA LEU A 106 3.23 9.88 -6.11
C LEU A 106 2.16 9.55 -7.16
N GLU A 107 2.51 9.73 -8.43
CA GLU A 107 1.66 9.46 -9.60
C GLU A 107 1.79 8.02 -10.06
N SER A 108 0.70 7.42 -10.53
CA SER A 108 0.66 6.03 -10.97
C SER A 108 0.05 5.87 -12.35
N HIS A 109 0.63 4.96 -13.14
CA HIS A 109 0.09 4.57 -14.45
C HIS A 109 -1.24 3.78 -14.34
N ASN A 110 -1.62 3.39 -13.12
CA ASN A 110 -2.69 2.45 -12.82
C ASN A 110 -3.78 3.07 -11.91
N ASN A 111 -3.94 4.39 -11.93
CA ASN A 111 -4.85 5.14 -11.04
C ASN A 111 -6.26 4.55 -10.96
N LYS A 112 -6.86 4.17 -12.11
CA LYS A 112 -8.20 3.53 -12.16
C LYS A 112 -8.33 2.30 -11.26
N PHE A 113 -7.28 1.48 -11.16
CA PHE A 113 -7.28 0.29 -10.32
C PHE A 113 -6.94 0.63 -8.88
N THR A 114 -5.96 1.51 -8.66
CA THR A 114 -5.51 1.87 -7.31
C THR A 114 -6.57 2.64 -6.55
N GLU A 115 -7.34 3.51 -7.21
CA GLU A 115 -8.47 4.25 -6.63
C GLU A 115 -9.62 3.31 -6.27
N ALA A 116 -9.99 2.41 -7.18
CA ALA A 116 -11.00 1.38 -6.92
C ALA A 116 -10.65 0.49 -5.70
N LEU A 117 -9.42 -0.03 -5.66
CA LEU A 117 -8.96 -0.84 -4.54
C LEU A 117 -8.84 -0.02 -3.24
N SER A 118 -8.46 1.26 -3.33
CA SER A 118 -8.40 2.16 -2.17
C SER A 118 -9.78 2.45 -1.60
N LEU A 119 -10.80 2.59 -2.44
CA LEU A 119 -12.18 2.75 -2.02
C LEU A 119 -12.70 1.50 -1.29
N LEU A 120 -12.42 0.32 -1.83
CA LEU A 120 -12.78 -0.93 -1.15
C LEU A 120 -11.99 -1.13 0.15
N ALA A 121 -10.74 -0.66 0.22
CA ALA A 121 -9.96 -0.66 1.44
C ALA A 121 -10.54 0.28 2.50
N GLU A 122 -10.97 1.48 2.11
CA GLU A 122 -11.65 2.45 2.98
C GLU A 122 -12.95 1.85 3.52
N ASN A 123 -13.79 1.28 2.65
CA ASN A 123 -15.03 0.61 3.06
C ASN A 123 -14.77 -0.54 4.04
N ALA A 124 -13.76 -1.38 3.78
CA ALA A 124 -13.39 -2.45 4.69
C ALA A 124 -12.93 -1.91 6.07
N GLU A 125 -12.16 -0.81 6.10
CA GLU A 125 -11.74 -0.18 7.37
C GLU A 125 -12.92 0.39 8.15
N LEU A 126 -13.86 1.06 7.46
CA LEU A 126 -15.10 1.57 8.07
C LEU A 126 -15.98 0.45 8.64
N ASN A 127 -15.91 -0.76 8.07
CA ASN A 127 -16.62 -1.94 8.56
C ASN A 127 -15.82 -2.77 9.58
N ASN A 128 -14.67 -2.28 10.06
CA ASN A 128 -13.76 -2.98 10.98
C ASN A 128 -13.17 -4.29 10.40
N GLU A 129 -13.08 -4.42 9.08
CA GLU A 129 -12.46 -5.56 8.38
C GLU A 129 -10.98 -5.26 8.08
N GLU A 130 -10.16 -5.09 9.13
CA GLU A 130 -8.77 -4.62 8.98
C GLU A 130 -7.93 -5.49 8.05
N GLY A 131 -8.06 -6.82 8.13
CA GLY A 131 -7.34 -7.75 7.26
C GLY A 131 -7.66 -7.55 5.77
N ARG A 132 -8.93 -7.29 5.45
CA ARG A 132 -9.37 -7.02 4.07
C ARG A 132 -8.88 -5.65 3.59
N ALA A 133 -8.97 -4.63 4.44
CA ALA A 133 -8.44 -3.30 4.14
C ALA A 133 -6.92 -3.33 3.88
N VAL A 134 -6.17 -4.08 4.69
CA VAL A 134 -4.73 -4.33 4.53
C VAL A 134 -4.42 -4.98 3.19
N ALA A 135 -5.21 -6.00 2.78
CA ALA A 135 -5.02 -6.72 1.53
C ALA A 135 -5.25 -5.82 0.30
N PHE A 136 -6.36 -5.07 0.26
CA PHE A 136 -6.63 -4.12 -0.83
C PHE A 136 -5.56 -3.02 -0.93
N ARG A 137 -5.08 -2.49 0.20
CA ARG A 137 -3.97 -1.52 0.19
C ARG A 137 -2.69 -2.09 -0.39
N ARG A 138 -2.35 -3.34 -0.05
CA ARG A 138 -1.17 -4.01 -0.64
C ARG A 138 -1.32 -4.20 -2.14
N ALA A 139 -2.49 -4.64 -2.60
CA ALA A 139 -2.80 -4.77 -4.01
C ALA A 139 -2.66 -3.43 -4.75
N ALA A 140 -3.27 -2.36 -4.21
CA ALA A 140 -3.16 -1.01 -4.77
C ALA A 140 -1.70 -0.55 -4.83
N ALA A 141 -0.92 -0.74 -3.78
CA ALA A 141 0.48 -0.33 -3.73
C ALA A 141 1.38 -1.07 -4.73
N VAL A 142 1.11 -2.35 -4.99
CA VAL A 142 1.82 -3.11 -6.03
C VAL A 142 1.53 -2.53 -7.40
N LEU A 143 0.27 -2.26 -7.73
CA LEU A 143 -0.11 -1.65 -9.00
C LEU A 143 0.44 -0.22 -9.14
N LYS A 144 0.50 0.52 -8.04
CA LYS A 144 1.04 1.88 -7.99
C LYS A 144 2.54 1.93 -8.33
N ALA A 145 3.28 0.90 -7.92
CA ALA A 145 4.72 0.77 -8.17
C ALA A 145 5.05 0.19 -9.56
N LEU A 146 4.05 -0.20 -10.37
CA LEU A 146 4.33 -0.69 -11.72
C LEU A 146 4.75 0.46 -12.63
N PRO A 147 5.84 0.31 -13.41
CA PRO A 147 6.32 1.34 -14.33
C PRO A 147 5.48 1.45 -15.60
N VAL A 148 4.50 0.55 -15.77
CA VAL A 148 3.66 0.47 -16.96
C VAL A 148 2.19 0.36 -16.56
N MET A 149 1.33 0.81 -17.47
CA MET A 149 -0.11 0.63 -17.36
C MET A 149 -0.47 -0.84 -17.60
N VAL A 150 -1.31 -1.39 -16.72
CA VAL A 150 -1.93 -2.70 -16.92
C VAL A 150 -3.10 -2.58 -17.90
N THR A 151 -3.04 -3.37 -18.96
CA THR A 151 -4.05 -3.42 -20.03
C THR A 151 -4.72 -4.79 -20.15
N SER A 152 -4.15 -5.83 -19.55
CA SER A 152 -4.70 -7.20 -19.61
C SER A 152 -4.46 -7.98 -18.31
N ALA A 153 -5.33 -8.96 -18.04
CA ALA A 153 -5.25 -9.78 -16.83
C ALA A 153 -4.00 -10.68 -16.78
N THR A 154 -3.40 -11.01 -17.93
CA THR A 154 -2.17 -11.82 -17.98
C THR A 154 -0.99 -11.12 -17.32
N GLN A 155 -0.91 -9.78 -17.42
CA GLN A 155 0.11 -8.96 -16.77
C GLN A 155 0.04 -8.98 -15.23
N LEU A 156 -1.08 -9.45 -14.65
CA LEU A 156 -1.23 -9.60 -13.21
C LEU A 156 -0.57 -10.88 -12.67
N ARG A 157 -0.26 -11.83 -13.56
CA ARG A 157 0.27 -13.14 -13.17
C ARG A 157 1.62 -12.99 -12.49
N GLY A 158 1.75 -13.60 -11.31
CA GLY A 158 2.99 -13.56 -10.52
C GLY A 158 3.19 -12.30 -9.69
N LEU A 159 2.34 -11.28 -9.83
CA LEU A 159 2.42 -10.11 -8.96
C LEU A 159 2.03 -10.48 -7.52
N PRO A 160 2.84 -10.08 -6.52
CA PRO A 160 2.53 -10.39 -5.13
C PRO A 160 1.31 -9.60 -4.67
N CYS A 161 0.71 -10.05 -3.58
CA CYS A 161 -0.41 -9.37 -2.91
C CYS A 161 -1.71 -9.22 -3.73
N LEU A 162 -1.77 -9.73 -4.96
CA LEU A 162 -3.00 -9.80 -5.75
C LEU A 162 -3.73 -11.12 -5.47
N GLY A 163 -4.58 -11.13 -4.45
CA GLY A 163 -5.51 -12.25 -4.21
C GLY A 163 -6.63 -12.30 -5.25
N GLU A 164 -7.36 -13.42 -5.31
CA GLU A 164 -8.47 -13.64 -6.27
C GLU A 164 -9.49 -12.49 -6.27
N HIS A 165 -9.80 -11.93 -5.09
CA HIS A 165 -10.71 -10.79 -4.98
C HIS A 165 -10.19 -9.55 -5.70
N SER A 166 -8.96 -9.12 -5.40
CA SER A 166 -8.36 -7.95 -6.06
C SER A 166 -8.23 -8.17 -7.56
N GLN A 167 -7.87 -9.39 -7.99
CA GLN A 167 -7.80 -9.73 -9.42
C GLN A 167 -9.17 -9.62 -10.11
N ARG A 168 -10.26 -10.08 -9.47
CA ARG A 168 -11.63 -9.90 -10.01
C ARG A 168 -11.98 -8.43 -10.19
N VAL A 169 -11.72 -7.59 -9.20
CA VAL A 169 -11.97 -6.13 -9.29
C VAL A 169 -11.19 -5.50 -10.45
N ILE A 170 -9.91 -5.85 -10.60
CA ILE A 170 -9.08 -5.35 -11.69
C ILE A 170 -9.60 -5.84 -13.05
N LYS A 171 -9.98 -7.12 -13.14
CA LYS A 171 -10.53 -7.72 -14.36
C LYS A 171 -11.84 -7.05 -14.78
N ASP A 172 -12.76 -6.82 -13.85
CA ASP A 172 -14.01 -6.09 -14.13
C ASP A 172 -13.73 -4.73 -14.76
N ILE A 173 -12.77 -3.98 -14.19
CA ILE A 173 -12.38 -2.65 -14.70
C ILE A 173 -11.72 -2.74 -16.08
N ILE A 174 -10.96 -3.80 -16.36
CA ILE A 174 -10.38 -4.03 -17.70
C ILE A 174 -11.49 -4.31 -18.73
N GLU A 175 -12.44 -5.18 -18.39
CA GLU A 175 -13.46 -5.66 -19.33
C GLU A 175 -14.60 -4.68 -19.52
N ASN A 176 -15.04 -4.02 -18.45
CA ASN A 176 -16.25 -3.20 -18.42
C ASN A 176 -15.98 -1.71 -18.16
N GLY A 177 -14.72 -1.33 -17.92
CA GLY A 177 -14.34 0.03 -17.51
C GLY A 177 -14.60 0.35 -16.04
N VAL A 178 -15.48 -0.40 -15.37
CA VAL A 178 -15.86 -0.24 -13.96
C VAL A 178 -15.98 -1.59 -13.26
N SER A 179 -15.94 -1.60 -11.92
CA SER A 179 -16.29 -2.78 -11.13
C SER A 179 -17.62 -2.58 -10.42
N ASN A 180 -18.53 -3.55 -10.58
CA ASN A 180 -19.86 -3.51 -9.96
C ASN A 180 -19.79 -3.42 -8.42
N GLU A 181 -18.81 -4.06 -7.79
CA GLU A 181 -18.59 -3.98 -6.34
C GLU A 181 -18.22 -2.55 -5.90
N VAL A 182 -17.35 -1.89 -6.68
CA VAL A 182 -16.90 -0.52 -6.41
C VAL A 182 -18.09 0.44 -6.57
N GLU A 183 -18.83 0.33 -7.66
CA GLU A 183 -20.03 1.13 -7.92
C GLU A 183 -21.09 0.92 -6.82
N SER A 184 -21.37 -0.33 -6.45
CA SER A 184 -22.30 -0.64 -5.37
C SER A 184 -21.85 -0.05 -4.03
N THR A 185 -20.55 -0.08 -3.73
CA THR A 185 -19.99 0.50 -2.51
C THR A 185 -20.11 2.02 -2.51
N MET A 186 -19.80 2.69 -3.63
CA MET A 186 -19.94 4.14 -3.79
C MET A 186 -21.37 4.62 -3.55
N HIS A 187 -22.35 3.86 -4.02
CA HIS A 187 -23.76 4.21 -3.89
C HIS A 187 -24.40 3.73 -2.58
N SER A 188 -23.67 2.97 -1.75
CA SER A 188 -24.17 2.47 -0.46
C SER A 188 -24.41 3.59 0.53
N GLU A 189 -25.64 3.68 1.05
CA GLU A 189 -26.00 4.65 2.10
C GLU A 189 -25.15 4.48 3.36
N ARG A 190 -24.82 3.22 3.71
CA ARG A 190 -23.93 2.93 4.83
C ARG A 190 -22.53 3.50 4.58
N PHE A 191 -21.95 3.26 3.40
CA PHE A 191 -20.60 3.77 3.11
C PHE A 191 -20.56 5.30 3.15
N LYS A 192 -21.54 5.96 2.51
CA LYS A 192 -21.67 7.44 2.52
C LYS A 192 -21.79 7.99 3.94
N ALA A 193 -22.67 7.42 4.76
CA ALA A 193 -22.88 7.87 6.13
C ALA A 193 -21.64 7.66 7.00
N LEU A 194 -21.00 6.48 6.93
CA LEU A 194 -19.78 6.22 7.70
C LEU A 194 -18.63 7.13 7.27
N LYS A 195 -18.47 7.37 5.96
CA LYS A 195 -17.45 8.29 5.43
C LYS A 195 -17.69 9.73 5.90
N LEU A 196 -18.94 10.20 5.87
CA LEU A 196 -19.32 11.52 6.38
C LEU A 196 -19.04 11.63 7.89
N LEU A 197 -19.48 10.66 8.69
CA LEU A 197 -19.31 10.71 10.14
C LEU A 197 -17.85 10.60 10.58
N THR A 198 -17.05 9.76 9.90
CA THR A 198 -15.61 9.67 10.16
C THR A 198 -14.81 10.87 9.63
N GLY A 199 -15.41 11.72 8.78
CA GLY A 199 -14.87 13.03 8.42
C GLY A 199 -14.91 14.05 9.56
N ILE A 200 -15.63 13.77 10.66
CA ILE A 200 -15.64 14.60 11.87
C ILE A 200 -14.38 14.28 12.67
N PHE A 201 -13.52 15.29 12.89
CA PHE A 201 -12.34 15.11 13.74
C PHE A 201 -12.74 14.61 15.15
N GLY A 202 -12.05 13.57 15.63
CA GLY A 202 -12.40 12.89 16.88
C GLY A 202 -13.42 11.76 16.76
N VAL A 203 -13.87 11.42 15.55
CA VAL A 203 -14.80 10.30 15.29
C VAL A 203 -14.10 9.20 14.49
N GLY A 204 -13.95 8.02 15.11
CA GLY A 204 -13.43 6.81 14.45
C GLY A 204 -14.54 5.89 13.97
N ALA A 205 -14.17 4.85 13.21
CA ALA A 205 -15.10 3.87 12.62
C ALA A 205 -16.10 3.27 13.63
N LYS A 206 -15.65 2.95 14.85
CA LYS A 206 -16.53 2.42 15.91
C LYS A 206 -17.61 3.41 16.35
N THR A 207 -17.26 4.68 16.50
CA THR A 207 -18.21 5.73 16.88
C THR A 207 -19.18 6.02 15.75
N ALA A 208 -18.68 6.11 14.51
CA ALA A 208 -19.51 6.29 13.32
C ALA A 208 -20.49 5.13 13.10
N ASP A 209 -20.04 3.87 13.27
CA ASP A 209 -20.91 2.69 13.15
C ASP A 209 -22.00 2.66 14.23
N ARG A 210 -21.67 3.05 15.47
CA ARG A 210 -22.67 3.19 16.53
C ARG A 210 -23.74 4.24 16.16
N TRP A 211 -23.33 5.44 15.77
CA TRP A 211 -24.25 6.50 15.37
C TRP A 211 -25.10 6.13 14.16
N PHE A 212 -24.51 5.44 13.17
CA PHE A 212 -25.25 4.92 12.03
C PHE A 212 -26.36 3.94 12.45
N LYS A 213 -26.07 3.02 13.38
CA LYS A 213 -27.06 2.08 13.94
C LYS A 213 -28.15 2.78 14.75
N GLU A 214 -27.87 3.95 15.29
CA GLU A 214 -28.82 4.84 15.97
C GLU A 214 -29.63 5.70 14.97
N GLY A 215 -29.43 5.52 13.66
CA GLY A 215 -30.16 6.23 12.61
C GLY A 215 -29.55 7.57 12.19
N ILE A 216 -28.37 7.92 12.70
CA ILE A 216 -27.66 9.16 12.35
C ILE A 216 -26.84 8.93 11.08
N GLN A 217 -27.16 9.66 10.03
CA GLN A 217 -26.52 9.53 8.70
C GLN A 217 -26.05 10.88 8.14
N SER A 218 -26.29 11.98 8.85
CA SER A 218 -25.92 13.34 8.45
C SER A 218 -25.46 14.18 9.64
N LEU A 219 -24.72 15.25 9.37
CA LEU A 219 -24.28 16.21 10.40
C LEU A 219 -25.47 16.85 11.11
N THR A 220 -26.52 17.21 10.36
CA THR A 220 -27.75 17.79 10.91
C THR A 220 -28.42 16.84 11.89
N GLN A 221 -28.53 15.56 11.54
CA GLN A 221 -29.09 14.56 12.48
C GLN A 221 -28.22 14.42 13.73
N LEU A 222 -26.89 14.45 13.59
CA LEU A 222 -25.99 14.41 14.75
C LEU A 222 -26.20 15.62 15.67
N VAL A 223 -26.33 16.83 15.13
CA VAL A 223 -26.61 18.05 15.91
C VAL A 223 -27.93 17.93 16.67
N HIS A 224 -28.98 17.44 16.03
CA HIS A 224 -30.32 17.32 16.64
C HIS A 224 -30.48 16.09 17.55
N SER A 225 -29.56 15.13 17.48
CA SER A 225 -29.64 13.89 18.25
C SER A 225 -29.47 14.07 19.77
N GLY A 226 -28.88 15.19 20.19
CA GLY A 226 -28.58 15.45 21.61
C GLY A 226 -27.44 14.61 22.19
N HIS A 227 -26.66 13.90 21.36
CA HIS A 227 -25.48 13.18 21.83
C HIS A 227 -24.47 14.13 22.49
N GLU A 228 -23.95 13.72 23.65
CA GLU A 228 -22.83 14.40 24.30
C GLU A 228 -21.53 14.11 23.52
N LEU A 229 -21.08 15.11 22.76
CA LEU A 229 -19.84 15.07 22.00
C LEU A 229 -18.66 15.43 22.90
N ASN A 230 -17.55 14.69 22.80
CA ASN A 230 -16.33 15.09 23.50
C ASN A 230 -15.70 16.34 22.84
N PRO A 231 -14.75 17.05 23.50
CA PRO A 231 -14.20 18.30 22.96
C PRO A 231 -13.59 18.19 21.56
N ALA A 232 -12.99 17.04 21.21
CA ALA A 232 -12.46 16.83 19.86
C ALA A 232 -13.58 16.73 18.82
N GLN A 233 -14.64 15.98 19.16
CA GLN A 233 -15.82 15.80 18.31
C GLN A 233 -16.61 17.10 18.14
N GLN A 234 -16.72 17.91 19.21
CA GLN A 234 -17.33 19.24 19.15
C GLN A 234 -16.58 20.14 18.16
N ALA A 235 -15.26 20.30 18.35
CA ALA A 235 -14.44 21.12 17.45
C ALA A 235 -14.40 20.56 16.01
N GLY A 236 -14.40 19.23 15.88
CA GLY A 236 -14.47 18.56 14.58
C GLY A 236 -15.79 18.77 13.84
N LEU A 237 -16.90 18.85 14.56
CA LEU A 237 -18.21 19.14 14.00
C LEU A 237 -18.35 20.64 13.65
N GLU A 238 -17.89 21.51 14.55
CA GLU A 238 -17.92 22.96 14.36
C GLU A 238 -17.11 23.42 13.14
N HIS A 239 -15.97 22.78 12.89
CA HIS A 239 -15.06 23.13 11.79
C HIS A 239 -15.07 22.13 10.64
N TYR A 240 -16.07 21.25 10.56
CA TYR A 240 -16.13 20.12 9.63
C TYR A 240 -15.80 20.49 8.19
N HIS A 241 -16.42 21.56 7.66
CA HIS A 241 -16.27 21.95 6.27
C HIS A 241 -14.85 22.42 5.92
N ASP A 242 -14.19 23.15 6.81
CA ASP A 242 -12.82 23.62 6.59
C ASP A 242 -11.82 22.47 6.77
N LEU A 243 -12.05 21.57 7.73
CA LEU A 243 -11.19 20.40 7.98
C LEU A 243 -11.26 19.33 6.89
N ASN A 244 -12.37 19.22 6.17
CA ASN A 244 -12.53 18.29 5.05
C ASN A 244 -12.11 18.88 3.70
N GLN A 245 -11.71 20.15 3.65
CA GLN A 245 -11.07 20.75 2.48
C GLN A 245 -9.57 20.41 2.47
N PRO A 246 -9.00 19.96 1.34
CA PRO A 246 -7.57 19.68 1.26
C PRO A 246 -6.73 20.89 1.67
N VAL A 247 -5.69 20.64 2.47
CA VAL A 247 -4.66 21.61 2.81
C VAL A 247 -3.65 21.61 1.69
N THR A 248 -3.28 22.78 1.18
CA THR A 248 -2.26 22.94 0.15
C THR A 248 -0.87 23.01 0.75
N LYS A 249 0.16 22.70 -0.06
CA LYS A 249 1.55 22.83 0.37
C LYS A 249 1.90 24.26 0.83
N ALA A 250 1.35 25.28 0.17
CA ALA A 250 1.54 26.68 0.54
C ALA A 250 0.94 27.01 1.92
N GLU A 251 -0.27 26.50 2.22
CA GLU A 251 -0.87 26.62 3.55
C GLU A 251 -0.03 25.89 4.62
N ALA A 252 0.47 24.69 4.30
CA ALA A 252 1.35 23.94 5.20
C ALA A 252 2.67 24.68 5.48
N GLU A 253 3.30 25.27 4.46
CA GLU A 253 4.51 26.09 4.61
C GLU A 253 4.24 27.35 5.45
N ALA A 254 3.13 28.05 5.21
CA ALA A 254 2.74 29.23 5.98
C ALA A 254 2.52 28.91 7.47
N ILE A 255 1.84 27.80 7.78
CA ILE A 255 1.71 27.31 9.16
C ILE A 255 3.09 26.97 9.73
N GLY A 256 3.94 26.32 8.94
CA GLY A 256 5.31 25.98 9.32
C GLY A 256 6.14 27.20 9.72
N ASP A 257 6.04 28.30 8.99
CA ASP A 257 6.76 29.54 9.32
C ASP A 257 6.31 30.15 10.64
N ILE A 258 5.00 30.13 10.92
CA ILE A 258 4.44 30.61 12.18
C ILE A 258 4.91 29.75 13.35
N VAL A 259 4.75 28.42 13.24
CA VAL A 259 5.12 27.48 14.29
C VAL A 259 6.63 27.53 14.52
N ARG A 260 7.46 27.60 13.47
CA ARG A 260 8.92 27.68 13.58
C ARG A 260 9.36 28.90 14.37
N ARG A 261 8.75 30.06 14.13
CA ARG A 261 9.05 31.29 14.88
C ARG A 261 8.79 31.09 16.38
N VAL A 262 7.61 30.58 16.73
CA VAL A 262 7.25 30.32 18.13
C VAL A 262 8.18 29.28 18.78
N VAL A 263 8.54 28.21 18.05
CA VAL A 263 9.48 27.20 18.54
C VAL A 263 10.85 27.82 18.84
N LEU A 264 11.37 28.65 17.94
CA LEU A 264 12.68 29.30 18.11
C LEU A 264 12.66 30.38 19.20
N ASP A 265 11.54 31.09 19.39
CA ASP A 265 11.38 32.05 20.49
C ASP A 265 11.39 31.34 21.86
N VAL A 266 10.80 30.13 21.93
CA VAL A 266 10.76 29.33 23.17
C VAL A 266 12.09 28.63 23.45
N LEU A 267 12.71 28.05 22.43
CA LEU A 267 13.95 27.28 22.54
C LEU A 267 14.83 27.51 21.31
N PRO A 268 15.71 28.53 21.35
CA PRO A 268 16.66 28.80 20.28
C PRO A 268 17.55 27.59 19.98
N GLY A 269 17.80 27.34 18.70
CA GLY A 269 18.58 26.18 18.24
C GLY A 269 17.73 24.93 17.95
N SER A 270 16.43 24.96 18.22
CA SER A 270 15.52 23.87 17.84
C SER A 270 15.41 23.71 16.32
N GLU A 271 15.27 22.46 15.88
CA GLU A 271 15.06 22.11 14.48
C GLU A 271 13.63 21.64 14.27
N MET A 272 13.07 21.93 13.09
CA MET A 272 11.71 21.53 12.74
C MET A 272 11.60 21.07 11.28
N THR A 273 11.02 19.89 11.09
CA THR A 273 10.85 19.21 9.80
C THR A 273 9.37 19.01 9.50
N LEU A 274 8.95 19.46 8.30
CA LEU A 274 7.65 19.08 7.73
C LEU A 274 7.70 17.62 7.30
N THR A 275 6.77 16.80 7.80
CA THR A 275 6.70 15.35 7.55
C THR A 275 5.42 14.98 6.80
N GLY A 276 4.89 13.78 7.02
CA GLY A 276 3.61 13.35 6.46
C GLY A 276 3.58 13.32 4.93
N GLY A 277 2.39 13.56 4.39
CA GLY A 277 2.15 13.56 2.95
C GLY A 277 2.98 14.58 2.17
N PHE A 278 3.19 15.77 2.75
CA PHE A 278 3.93 16.85 2.10
C PHE A 278 5.41 16.52 1.92
N ARG A 279 6.05 15.88 2.91
CA ARG A 279 7.44 15.40 2.75
C ARG A 279 7.59 14.33 1.67
N ARG A 280 6.53 13.56 1.40
CA ARG A 280 6.48 12.59 0.30
C ARG A 280 6.12 13.21 -1.05
N GLY A 281 6.08 14.54 -1.15
CA GLY A 281 5.87 15.28 -2.39
C GLY A 281 4.41 15.61 -2.72
N LYS A 282 3.44 15.30 -1.83
CA LYS A 282 2.06 15.69 -2.09
C LYS A 282 1.91 17.22 -2.11
N MET A 283 1.16 17.72 -3.08
CA MET A 283 0.79 19.14 -3.14
C MET A 283 -0.42 19.48 -2.27
N THR A 284 -1.20 18.46 -1.88
CA THR A 284 -2.34 18.57 -0.97
C THR A 284 -2.39 17.44 0.05
N GLY A 285 -2.92 17.72 1.24
CA GLY A 285 -3.03 16.79 2.37
C GLY A 285 -4.31 17.00 3.19
N HIS A 286 -4.54 16.14 4.17
CA HIS A 286 -5.66 16.27 5.12
C HIS A 286 -5.28 17.12 6.34
N ASP A 287 -4.01 17.08 6.71
CA ASP A 287 -3.41 17.72 7.87
C ASP A 287 -1.93 18.05 7.59
N VAL A 288 -1.32 18.78 8.53
CA VAL A 288 0.09 19.18 8.47
C VAL A 288 0.85 18.62 9.67
N ASP A 289 1.88 17.81 9.41
CA ASP A 289 2.66 17.12 10.45
C ASP A 289 4.05 17.74 10.61
N PHE A 290 4.38 18.24 11.81
CA PHE A 290 5.71 18.76 12.12
C PHE A 290 6.41 17.95 13.20
N LEU A 291 7.65 17.56 12.93
CA LEU A 291 8.58 17.04 13.93
C LEU A 291 9.55 18.11 14.37
N ILE A 292 9.68 18.26 15.68
CA ILE A 292 10.55 19.21 16.35
C ILE A 292 11.59 18.44 17.18
N THR A 293 12.82 18.91 17.19
CA THR A 293 13.90 18.39 18.04
C THR A 293 14.85 19.51 18.44
N HIS A 294 15.82 19.18 19.29
CA HIS A 294 16.91 20.07 19.64
C HIS A 294 18.24 19.29 19.57
N PRO A 295 19.32 19.85 19.00
CA PRO A 295 20.59 19.13 18.82
C PRO A 295 21.25 18.69 20.12
N ASP A 296 21.04 19.42 21.21
CA ASP A 296 21.40 18.98 22.56
C ASP A 296 20.27 18.12 23.16
N GLU A 297 20.54 16.82 23.31
CA GLU A 297 19.62 15.83 23.88
C GLU A 297 19.01 16.29 25.22
N GLY A 298 17.69 16.17 25.33
CA GLY A 298 16.92 16.45 26.54
C GLY A 298 16.44 17.89 26.65
N LYS A 299 17.03 18.85 25.90
CA LYS A 299 16.56 20.25 25.91
C LYS A 299 15.15 20.42 25.33
N GLU A 300 14.74 19.51 24.45
CA GLU A 300 13.40 19.48 23.89
C GLU A 300 12.31 19.06 24.89
N THR A 301 12.67 18.55 26.07
CA THR A 301 11.71 18.07 27.07
C THR A 301 10.74 19.17 27.53
N GLY A 302 9.44 18.95 27.35
CA GLY A 302 8.40 19.88 27.77
C GLY A 302 8.19 21.05 26.82
N LEU A 303 8.86 21.05 25.67
CA LEU A 303 8.80 22.11 24.66
C LEU A 303 7.38 22.33 24.16
N ILE A 304 6.61 21.26 23.91
CA ILE A 304 5.29 21.39 23.29
C ILE A 304 4.34 22.23 24.14
N SER A 305 4.42 22.08 25.47
CA SER A 305 3.52 22.78 26.39
C SER A 305 3.70 24.30 26.28
N LYS A 306 4.95 24.77 26.20
CA LYS A 306 5.31 26.18 26.06
C LYS A 306 4.90 26.73 24.69
N VAL A 307 5.19 25.98 23.62
CA VAL A 307 4.82 26.34 22.24
C VAL A 307 3.30 26.47 22.11
N VAL A 308 2.55 25.47 22.59
CA VAL A 308 1.08 25.48 22.57
C VAL A 308 0.53 26.63 23.38
N SER A 309 1.07 26.92 24.58
CA SER A 309 0.64 28.08 25.38
C SER A 309 0.80 29.41 24.62
N LEU A 310 1.92 29.62 23.91
CA LEU A 310 2.12 30.83 23.12
C LEU A 310 1.21 30.91 21.90
N LEU A 311 1.03 29.81 21.16
CA LEU A 311 0.10 29.75 20.03
C LEU A 311 -1.35 30.02 20.47
N THR A 312 -1.76 29.48 21.62
CA THR A 312 -3.07 29.78 22.22
C THR A 312 -3.19 31.25 22.63
N ALA A 313 -2.16 31.82 23.27
CA ALA A 313 -2.17 33.24 23.64
C ALA A 313 -2.26 34.19 22.44
N GLN A 314 -1.74 33.77 21.28
CA GLN A 314 -1.86 34.48 20.00
C GLN A 314 -3.20 34.24 19.29
N GLY A 315 -4.10 33.42 19.83
CA GLY A 315 -5.40 33.13 19.23
C GLY A 315 -5.34 32.22 18.00
N LEU A 316 -4.24 31.48 17.82
CA LEU A 316 -3.99 30.65 16.63
C LEU A 316 -4.52 29.22 16.75
N LEU A 317 -4.95 28.77 17.93
CA LEU A 317 -5.45 27.41 18.15
C LEU A 317 -6.94 27.43 18.52
N LEU A 318 -7.76 26.76 17.70
CA LEU A 318 -9.20 26.53 17.93
C LEU A 318 -9.44 25.30 18.81
N TYR A 319 -8.52 24.33 18.74
CA TYR A 319 -8.52 23.13 19.56
C TYR A 319 -7.07 22.69 19.80
N GLN A 320 -6.79 22.11 20.96
CA GLN A 320 -5.52 21.45 21.22
C GLN A 320 -5.70 20.26 22.17
N LYS A 321 -4.91 19.21 21.95
CA LYS A 321 -4.77 18.09 22.86
C LYS A 321 -3.30 17.70 22.97
N THR A 322 -2.68 18.13 24.05
CA THR A 322 -1.30 17.78 24.38
C THR A 322 -1.21 16.42 25.07
N THR A 323 -0.25 15.60 24.64
CA THR A 323 0.13 14.32 25.25
C THR A 323 1.61 14.39 25.62
N ARG A 324 1.96 14.00 26.85
CA ARG A 324 3.36 13.96 27.30
C ARG A 324 4.10 12.78 26.69
N ASN A 325 5.42 12.92 26.55
CA ASN A 325 6.28 11.78 26.21
C ASN A 325 6.14 10.71 27.30
N SER A 326 5.86 9.48 26.88
CA SER A 326 5.75 8.32 27.76
C SER A 326 6.67 7.18 27.36
N TYR A 327 7.49 7.37 26.32
CA TYR A 327 8.44 6.37 25.87
C TYR A 327 9.61 6.27 26.86
N MET A 328 9.95 5.04 27.24
CA MET A 328 11.18 4.74 27.95
C MET A 328 11.83 3.53 27.28
N GLU A 329 13.09 3.68 26.88
CA GLU A 329 13.88 2.53 26.46
C GLU A 329 14.14 1.65 27.68
N ASN A 330 13.74 0.38 27.60
CA ASN A 330 13.97 -0.56 28.68
C ASN A 330 15.01 -1.59 28.22
N LYS A 331 16.18 -1.61 28.88
CA LYS A 331 17.25 -2.57 28.60
C LYS A 331 16.72 -3.98 28.85
N GLY A 332 16.45 -4.72 27.77
CA GLY A 332 16.00 -6.12 27.82
C GLY A 332 14.54 -6.36 27.43
N ARG A 333 13.78 -5.35 26.99
CA ARG A 333 12.46 -5.56 26.39
C ARG A 333 12.43 -5.11 24.94
N LEU A 334 11.74 -5.87 24.11
CA LEU A 334 11.41 -5.48 22.74
C LEU A 334 10.77 -4.08 22.75
N ALA A 335 11.08 -3.26 21.73
CA ALA A 335 10.23 -2.13 21.41
C ALA A 335 8.80 -2.68 21.21
N GLN A 336 7.92 -2.46 22.20
CA GLN A 336 6.58 -3.02 22.14
C GLN A 336 5.84 -2.39 20.97
N PRO A 337 5.16 -3.18 20.13
CA PRO A 337 4.17 -2.66 19.22
C PRO A 337 2.93 -2.32 20.05
N SER A 338 2.91 -1.17 20.72
CA SER A 338 1.63 -0.67 21.21
C SER A 338 0.76 -0.33 20.00
N SER A 339 -0.55 -0.44 20.15
CA SER A 339 -1.53 0.04 19.15
C SER A 339 -1.46 1.56 18.91
N THR A 340 -0.53 2.26 19.57
CA THR A 340 -0.32 3.69 19.48
C THR A 340 0.78 3.97 18.46
N MET A 341 0.55 4.92 17.55
CA MET A 341 1.49 5.31 16.48
C MET A 341 2.91 5.56 17.02
N ASP A 342 2.99 6.33 18.10
CA ASP A 342 4.19 6.65 18.86
C ASP A 342 3.81 7.06 20.29
N ARG A 343 4.81 7.40 21.10
CA ARG A 343 4.68 7.80 22.51
C ARG A 343 5.47 9.09 22.80
N PHE A 344 5.81 9.85 21.78
CA PHE A 344 6.49 11.13 21.90
C PHE A 344 5.61 12.18 22.59
N GLU A 345 6.24 13.28 23.01
CA GLU A 345 5.49 14.47 23.38
C GLU A 345 4.85 15.05 22.11
N ARG A 346 3.54 15.30 22.12
CA ARG A 346 2.81 15.74 20.93
C ARG A 346 1.59 16.57 21.25
N CYS A 347 1.16 17.38 20.30
CA CYS A 347 -0.09 18.11 20.33
C CYS A 347 -0.84 17.92 19.02
N PHE A 348 -2.06 17.39 19.10
CA PHE A 348 -3.02 17.42 18.00
C PHE A 348 -3.85 18.68 18.13
N CYS A 349 -3.81 19.57 17.13
CA CYS A 349 -4.52 20.83 17.18
C CYS A 349 -5.30 21.14 15.90
N ILE A 350 -6.25 22.07 16.05
CA ILE A 350 -6.90 22.75 14.95
C ILE A 350 -6.37 24.18 14.95
N PHE A 351 -5.64 24.52 13.91
CA PHE A 351 -5.00 25.81 13.70
C PHE A 351 -5.95 26.77 12.98
N LYS A 352 -5.99 28.02 13.42
CA LYS A 352 -6.67 29.13 12.76
C LYS A 352 -5.69 29.78 11.78
N LEU A 353 -5.77 29.41 10.51
CA LEU A 353 -4.92 29.96 9.45
C LEU A 353 -5.63 31.13 8.78
N GLU A 354 -5.05 32.33 8.85
CA GLU A 354 -5.51 33.49 8.08
C GLU A 354 -5.27 33.28 6.57
N ILE A 355 -6.27 33.57 5.75
CA ILE A 355 -6.21 33.45 4.29
C ILE A 355 -6.47 34.83 3.71
N LYS A 356 -5.55 35.35 2.90
CA LYS A 356 -5.62 36.73 2.45
C LYS A 356 -6.71 37.04 1.41
N GLU A 357 -7.27 36.06 0.68
CA GLU A 357 -8.11 36.38 -0.50
C GLU A 357 -9.22 35.36 -0.88
N MET A 358 -9.67 34.44 -0.02
CA MET A 358 -10.55 33.33 -0.49
C MET A 358 -12.03 33.36 -0.13
N ARG A 359 -12.51 34.13 0.87
CA ARG A 359 -13.95 34.17 1.17
C ARG A 359 -14.43 35.57 1.56
N PRO A 360 -15.59 36.04 1.07
CA PRO A 360 -16.15 37.34 1.45
C PRO A 360 -16.49 37.46 2.94
N ASP A 361 -16.79 36.32 3.60
CA ASP A 361 -17.38 36.28 4.93
C ASP A 361 -16.43 35.75 6.02
N LYS A 362 -15.23 35.27 5.64
CA LYS A 362 -14.28 34.63 6.56
C LYS A 362 -12.84 34.77 6.06
N ASP A 363 -12.02 35.49 6.80
CA ASP A 363 -10.59 35.76 6.54
C ASP A 363 -9.65 34.68 7.08
N TRP A 364 -10.19 33.55 7.55
CA TRP A 364 -9.42 32.41 8.06
C TRP A 364 -10.11 31.08 7.79
N ARG A 365 -9.36 29.97 7.89
CA ARG A 365 -9.92 28.61 7.94
C ARG A 365 -9.27 27.77 9.02
N ALA A 366 -10.01 26.76 9.47
CA ALA A 366 -9.48 25.72 10.35
C ALA A 366 -8.61 24.73 9.55
N VAL A 367 -7.42 24.41 10.07
CA VAL A 367 -6.49 23.41 9.52
C VAL A 367 -6.04 22.46 10.60
N ARG A 368 -6.07 21.14 10.36
CA ARG A 368 -5.48 20.16 11.30
C ARG A 368 -3.95 20.24 11.26
N VAL A 369 -3.35 20.33 12.44
CA VAL A 369 -1.89 20.35 12.60
C VAL A 369 -1.50 19.39 13.72
N ASP A 370 -0.55 18.52 13.44
CA ASP A 370 0.00 17.59 14.41
C ASP A 370 1.47 17.99 14.69
N LEU A 371 1.75 18.38 15.92
CA LEU A 371 3.07 18.80 16.38
C LEU A 371 3.67 17.72 17.27
N VAL A 372 4.91 17.31 17.01
CA VAL A 372 5.55 16.19 17.69
C VAL A 372 6.97 16.57 18.05
N VAL A 373 7.37 16.29 19.29
CA VAL A 373 8.71 16.57 19.79
C VAL A 373 9.42 15.25 20.08
N ALA A 374 10.56 15.04 19.43
CA ALA A 374 11.38 13.86 19.61
C ALA A 374 12.81 14.25 20.06
N PRO A 375 13.42 13.49 21.00
CA PRO A 375 14.82 13.65 21.33
C PRO A 375 15.70 13.40 20.09
N ILE A 376 16.83 14.09 19.99
CA ILE A 376 17.71 13.99 18.82
C ILE A 376 18.19 12.55 18.58
N SER A 377 18.42 11.79 19.65
CA SER A 377 18.79 10.37 19.60
C SER A 377 17.74 9.45 18.96
N GLN A 378 16.48 9.89 18.87
CA GLN A 378 15.36 9.16 18.26
C GLN A 378 14.82 9.83 17.00
N TYR A 379 15.36 11.01 16.63
CA TYR A 379 14.77 11.87 15.62
C TYR A 379 14.69 11.21 14.25
N ALA A 380 15.72 10.46 13.83
CA ALA A 380 15.71 9.73 12.57
C ALA A 380 14.57 8.68 12.50
N PHE A 381 14.29 7.97 13.59
CA PHE A 381 13.16 7.03 13.65
C PHE A 381 11.81 7.76 13.63
N ALA A 382 11.74 8.91 14.30
CA ALA A 382 10.55 9.74 14.31
C ALA A 382 10.26 10.26 12.90
N VAL A 383 11.27 10.81 12.21
CA VAL A 383 11.18 11.28 10.82
C VAL A 383 10.72 10.15 9.91
N LEU A 384 11.31 8.97 9.99
CA LEU A 384 10.88 7.80 9.21
C LEU A 384 9.39 7.47 9.46
N GLY A 385 9.01 7.32 10.74
CA GLY A 385 7.67 6.95 11.14
C GLY A 385 6.58 7.95 10.73
N TRP A 386 6.84 9.25 10.93
CA TRP A 386 5.92 10.33 10.60
C TRP A 386 5.95 10.72 9.12
N THR A 387 7.00 10.34 8.38
CA THR A 387 7.00 10.49 6.91
C THR A 387 6.03 9.54 6.25
N GLY A 388 5.88 8.30 6.73
CA GLY A 388 4.99 7.31 6.12
C GLY A 388 5.43 6.86 4.71
N SER A 389 4.53 6.37 3.85
CA SER A 389 3.07 6.21 4.06
C SER A 389 2.70 5.20 5.16
N LYS A 390 1.43 5.18 5.57
CA LYS A 390 0.89 4.20 6.55
C LYS A 390 1.20 2.76 6.12
N LEU A 391 1.09 2.46 4.82
CA LEU A 391 1.41 1.13 4.31
C LEU A 391 2.92 0.88 4.26
N PHE A 392 3.71 1.87 3.82
CA PHE A 392 5.17 1.77 3.79
C PHE A 392 5.73 1.40 5.17
N GLU A 393 5.33 2.14 6.20
CA GLU A 393 5.73 1.89 7.60
C GLU A 393 5.30 0.51 8.10
N ARG A 394 4.07 0.10 7.76
CA ARG A 394 3.57 -1.23 8.11
C ARG A 394 4.42 -2.33 7.49
N GLU A 395 4.76 -2.22 6.21
CA GLU A 395 5.56 -3.21 5.50
C GLU A 395 7.04 -3.16 5.94
N LEU A 396 7.57 -1.99 6.29
CA LEU A 396 8.93 -1.84 6.81
C LEU A 396 9.08 -2.52 8.18
N ARG A 397 8.12 -2.33 9.10
CA ARG A 397 8.10 -3.01 10.40
C ARG A 397 7.87 -4.52 10.24
N ARG A 398 7.07 -4.91 9.25
CA ARG A 398 6.87 -6.33 8.89
C ARG A 398 8.16 -6.96 8.35
N TRP A 399 8.92 -6.25 7.52
CA TRP A 399 10.23 -6.69 7.04
C TRP A 399 11.23 -6.84 8.19
N ALA A 400 11.35 -5.81 9.03
CA ALA A 400 12.24 -5.83 10.19
C ALA A 400 11.98 -7.08 11.07
N SER A 401 10.71 -7.33 11.40
CA SER A 401 10.33 -8.46 12.26
C SER A 401 10.48 -9.82 11.57
N GLN A 402 9.92 -9.99 10.37
CA GLN A 402 9.83 -11.30 9.72
C GLN A 402 11.13 -11.72 9.02
N VAL A 403 11.93 -10.77 8.53
CA VAL A 403 13.11 -11.06 7.70
C VAL A 403 14.40 -10.79 8.45
N LYS A 404 14.46 -9.69 9.22
CA LYS A 404 15.68 -9.31 9.94
C LYS A 404 15.72 -9.75 11.40
N SER A 405 14.62 -10.26 11.95
CA SER A 405 14.50 -10.54 13.40
C SER A 405 14.82 -9.28 14.23
N MET A 406 14.30 -8.14 13.80
CA MET A 406 14.44 -6.84 14.46
C MET A 406 13.06 -6.27 14.77
N SER A 407 12.95 -5.44 15.82
CA SER A 407 11.74 -4.67 16.11
C SER A 407 11.97 -3.20 15.79
N LEU A 408 11.27 -2.69 14.76
CA LEU A 408 11.29 -1.28 14.38
C LEU A 408 10.05 -0.57 14.93
N SER A 409 10.25 0.62 15.48
CA SER A 409 9.19 1.54 15.90
C SER A 409 9.57 2.98 15.55
N SER A 410 8.66 3.93 15.74
CA SER A 410 8.93 5.37 15.56
C SER A 410 9.98 5.93 16.53
N HIS A 411 10.45 5.14 17.52
CA HIS A 411 11.41 5.59 18.54
C HIS A 411 12.78 4.96 18.38
N ALA A 412 12.84 3.71 17.94
CA ALA A 412 14.06 2.92 17.95
C ALA A 412 13.95 1.67 17.07
N LEU A 413 15.12 1.14 16.73
CA LEU A 413 15.33 -0.19 16.14
C LEU A 413 16.04 -1.09 17.15
N PHE A 414 15.45 -2.25 17.44
CA PHE A 414 16.00 -3.24 18.36
C PHE A 414 16.36 -4.53 17.62
N ASP A 415 17.62 -4.95 17.71
CA ASP A 415 18.08 -6.25 17.21
C ASP A 415 17.82 -7.33 18.25
N ILE A 416 16.93 -8.27 17.93
CA ILE A 416 16.48 -9.33 18.83
C ILE A 416 17.60 -10.37 19.05
N LYS A 417 18.43 -10.63 18.03
CA LYS A 417 19.50 -11.62 18.12
C LYS A 417 20.65 -11.11 18.98
N GLN A 418 20.97 -9.83 18.85
CA GLN A 418 22.03 -9.18 19.60
C GLN A 418 21.55 -8.59 20.94
N CYS A 419 20.24 -8.61 21.21
CA CYS A 419 19.60 -8.02 22.38
C CYS A 419 20.00 -6.56 22.62
N LYS A 420 20.10 -5.76 21.55
CA LYS A 420 20.59 -4.37 21.64
C LYS A 420 19.80 -3.41 20.76
N TYR A 421 19.73 -2.15 21.21
CA TYR A 421 19.25 -1.05 20.39
C TYR A 421 20.33 -0.62 19.39
N LEU A 422 19.92 -0.40 18.14
CA LEU A 422 20.76 0.15 17.09
C LEU A 422 20.54 1.66 17.04
N ARG A 423 21.61 2.42 17.31
CA ARG A 423 21.59 3.88 17.23
C ARG A 423 21.80 4.32 15.79
N THR A 424 21.17 5.43 15.42
CA THR A 424 21.22 6.00 14.08
C THR A 424 21.01 7.51 14.16
N THR A 425 21.56 8.23 13.20
CA THR A 425 21.37 9.68 13.02
C THR A 425 20.62 10.02 11.74
N SER A 426 20.39 9.05 10.85
CA SER A 426 19.74 9.26 9.55
C SER A 426 18.77 8.15 9.19
N GLU A 427 17.88 8.42 8.23
CA GLU A 427 16.99 7.38 7.70
C GLU A 427 17.81 6.33 6.92
N GLU A 428 18.82 6.74 6.18
CA GLU A 428 19.75 5.92 5.40
C GLU A 428 20.42 4.84 6.26
N GLU A 429 20.89 5.20 7.45
CA GLU A 429 21.44 4.25 8.43
C GLU A 429 20.42 3.22 8.92
N ILE A 430 19.13 3.61 9.07
CA ILE A 430 18.05 2.68 9.41
C ILE A 430 17.87 1.65 8.29
N PHE A 431 17.82 2.08 7.04
CA PHE A 431 17.71 1.19 5.89
C PHE A 431 18.94 0.26 5.79
N SER A 432 20.14 0.79 6.03
CA SER A 432 21.38 0.00 6.08
C SER A 432 21.32 -1.10 7.14
N HIS A 433 20.89 -0.79 8.37
CA HIS A 433 20.67 -1.79 9.43
C HIS A 433 19.64 -2.85 9.02
N LEU A 434 18.60 -2.45 8.29
CA LEU A 434 17.57 -3.34 7.76
C LEU A 434 17.98 -4.06 6.48
N GLY A 435 19.21 -3.87 6.00
CA GLY A 435 19.73 -4.45 4.75
C GLY A 435 18.82 -4.18 3.56
N LEU A 436 18.29 -2.96 3.48
CA LEU A 436 17.45 -2.45 2.41
C LEU A 436 18.18 -1.34 1.67
N GLU A 437 17.92 -1.21 0.37
CA GLU A 437 18.28 0.00 -0.36
C GLU A 437 17.48 1.19 0.17
N PHE A 438 18.11 2.35 0.29
CA PHE A 438 17.43 3.55 0.77
C PHE A 438 16.37 4.00 -0.23
N ILE A 439 15.14 4.14 0.25
CA ILE A 439 14.03 4.68 -0.55
C ILE A 439 13.81 6.14 -0.12
N PRO A 440 13.95 7.12 -1.02
CA PRO A 440 13.74 8.52 -0.67
C PRO A 440 12.25 8.78 -0.34
N PRO A 441 11.93 9.80 0.47
CA PRO A 441 10.55 10.06 0.92
C PRO A 441 9.52 10.17 -0.20
N THR A 442 9.89 10.75 -1.35
CA THR A 442 9.04 10.90 -2.54
C THR A 442 8.63 9.58 -3.19
N GLU A 443 9.35 8.50 -2.89
CA GLU A 443 9.12 7.14 -3.40
C GLU A 443 8.47 6.22 -2.36
N ARG A 444 7.99 6.77 -1.23
CA ARG A 444 7.31 6.01 -0.15
C ARG A 444 5.79 6.14 -0.21
N ASN A 445 5.22 6.41 -1.39
CA ASN A 445 3.79 6.67 -1.57
C ASN A 445 2.95 5.39 -1.79
N ALA A 446 3.31 4.32 -1.06
CA ALA A 446 2.67 3.01 -1.05
C ALA A 446 1.24 3.03 -0.51
#